data_AF-A0A644ZNY3-F1
#
_entry.id   AF-A0A644ZNY3-F1
#
_cell.length_a   1.000
_cell.length_b   1.000
_cell.length_c   1.000
_cell.angle_alpha   90.00
_cell.angle_beta   90.00
_cell.angle_gamma   90.00
#
_symmetry.space_group_name_H-M   'P 1'
#
loop_
_entity.id
_entity.type
_entity.pdbx_description
1 polymer ?
#
loop_
_entity_poly.entity_id
_entity_poly.type
_entity_poly.pdbx_seq_one_letter_code
_entity_poly.pdbx_strand_id
1 'polypeptide(L)'
;MDNWAQIKISTMKSIFYLASLLLILIFLSCKCVSEKATNQIITSNEIENFEDFLIKFRSDSVFRNDRILYPLKGYNSDDSGDSNTAEYEWSTKMINYYLGIKYTNIDYVIKIEKSKDLIKETILLEGSGFKIISKYILKENNWYLNYYFYQNE
;
A
#
# COMPACT_ATOMS: atom_id res chain seq x y z
N MET A 1 7.15 -58.71 -40.92
CA MET A 1 6.40 -57.89 -39.96
C MET A 1 7.37 -57.45 -38.86
N ASP A 2 7.74 -56.21 -38.57
CA ASP A 2 7.43 -54.87 -39.10
C ASP A 2 8.59 -53.91 -38.72
N ASN A 3 9.76 -54.07 -39.35
CA ASN A 3 10.95 -53.25 -39.03
C ASN A 3 10.77 -51.77 -39.45
N TRP A 4 9.93 -51.52 -40.46
CA TRP A 4 9.61 -50.17 -40.95
C TRP A 4 8.73 -49.36 -39.98
N ALA A 5 7.90 -50.01 -39.16
CA ALA A 5 7.05 -49.34 -38.19
C ALA A 5 7.86 -48.85 -36.97
N GLN A 6 8.84 -49.64 -36.51
CA GLN A 6 9.69 -49.27 -35.37
C GLN A 6 10.61 -48.09 -35.67
N ILE A 7 11.16 -48.01 -36.89
CA ILE A 7 12.00 -46.89 -37.31
C ILE A 7 11.19 -45.58 -37.37
N LYS A 8 9.96 -45.61 -37.89
CA LYS A 8 9.07 -44.43 -37.92
C LYS A 8 8.69 -43.93 -36.52
N ILE A 9 8.44 -44.84 -35.58
CA ILE A 9 8.09 -44.47 -34.20
C ILE A 9 9.30 -43.87 -33.46
N SER A 10 10.51 -44.39 -33.71
CA SER A 10 11.75 -43.85 -33.14
C SER A 10 12.05 -42.43 -33.64
N THR A 11 11.93 -42.18 -34.94
CA THR A 11 12.16 -40.85 -35.52
C THR A 11 11.09 -39.84 -35.12
N MET A 12 9.82 -40.26 -35.01
CA MET A 12 8.75 -39.41 -34.49
C MET A 12 8.99 -39.02 -33.03
N LYS A 13 9.39 -39.95 -32.16
CA LYS A 13 9.74 -39.63 -30.76
C LYS A 13 10.91 -38.66 -30.67
N SER A 14 11.96 -38.87 -31.48
CA SER A 14 13.12 -37.97 -31.54
C SER A 14 12.75 -36.55 -31.97
N ILE A 15 11.85 -36.40 -32.95
CA ILE A 15 11.32 -35.10 -33.39
C ILE A 15 10.48 -34.44 -32.28
N PHE A 16 9.66 -35.20 -31.55
CA PHE A 16 8.91 -34.70 -30.40
C PHE A 16 9.83 -34.22 -29.25
N TYR A 17 10.91 -34.95 -28.96
CA TYR A 17 11.89 -34.52 -27.95
C TYR A 17 12.65 -33.26 -28.38
N LEU A 18 13.02 -33.15 -29.66
CA LEU A 18 13.69 -31.95 -30.20
C LEU A 18 12.76 -30.73 -30.21
N ALA A 19 11.48 -30.90 -30.54
CA ALA A 19 10.49 -29.83 -30.48
C ALA A 19 10.19 -29.40 -29.04
N SER A 20 10.14 -30.34 -28.09
CA SER A 20 9.95 -30.04 -26.67
C SER A 20 11.16 -29.33 -26.05
N LEU A 21 12.39 -29.66 -26.46
CA LEU A 21 13.61 -28.98 -26.01
C LEU A 21 13.69 -27.53 -26.53
N LEU A 22 13.22 -27.30 -27.76
CA LEU A 22 13.18 -25.96 -28.37
C LEU A 22 12.16 -25.04 -27.67
N LEU A 23 11.04 -25.59 -27.20
CA LEU A 23 10.00 -24.84 -26.46
C LEU A 23 10.46 -24.39 -25.06
N ILE A 24 11.31 -25.17 -24.39
CA ILE A 24 11.86 -24.83 -23.06
C ILE A 24 12.83 -23.64 -23.15
N LEU A 25 13.57 -23.50 -24.26
CA LEU A 25 14.50 -22.39 -24.47
C LEU A 25 13.81 -21.03 -24.67
N ILE A 26 12.52 -21.01 -25.06
CA ILE A 26 11.74 -19.78 -25.24
C ILE A 26 11.33 -19.17 -23.88
N PHE A 27 11.15 -20.00 -22.84
CA PHE A 27 10.78 -19.53 -21.49
C PHE A 27 11.95 -19.01 -20.65
N LEU A 28 13.20 -19.20 -21.09
CA LEU A 28 14.40 -18.68 -20.41
C LEU A 28 14.75 -17.22 -20.75
N SER A 29 13.96 -16.56 -21.61
CA SER A 29 14.11 -15.13 -21.92
C SER A 29 13.18 -14.22 -21.10
N CYS A 30 12.82 -14.60 -19.88
CA CYS A 30 12.32 -13.65 -18.89
C CYS A 30 13.49 -12.76 -18.45
N LYS A 31 13.69 -11.63 -19.15
CA LYS A 31 14.39 -10.49 -18.55
C LYS A 31 13.53 -10.00 -17.40
N CYS A 32 13.78 -10.52 -16.19
CA CYS A 32 13.49 -9.75 -14.98
C CYS A 32 14.34 -8.48 -15.09
N VAL A 33 13.70 -7.39 -15.50
CA VAL A 33 14.22 -6.05 -15.20
C VAL A 33 14.23 -5.96 -13.69
N SER A 34 15.36 -6.33 -13.09
CA SER A 34 15.70 -5.86 -11.76
C SER A 34 15.89 -4.36 -11.92
N GLU A 35 14.84 -3.62 -11.55
CA GLU A 35 14.94 -2.21 -11.28
C GLU A 35 15.96 -2.09 -10.15
N LYS A 36 17.19 -1.74 -10.51
CA LYS A 36 18.17 -1.32 -9.52
C LYS A 36 17.51 -0.16 -8.80
N ALA A 37 17.23 -0.34 -7.51
CA ALA A 37 16.91 0.73 -6.60
C ALA A 37 18.08 1.71 -6.63
N THR A 38 17.99 2.65 -7.56
CA THR A 38 18.84 3.80 -7.62
C THR A 38 18.35 4.65 -6.47
N ASN A 39 19.08 4.63 -5.37
CA ASN A 39 19.02 5.69 -4.36
C ASN A 39 19.53 6.99 -5.01
N GLN A 40 18.79 7.50 -5.99
CA GLN A 40 18.83 8.91 -6.29
C GLN A 40 18.00 9.53 -5.17
N ILE A 41 18.69 10.17 -4.23
CA ILE A 41 18.11 11.25 -3.46
C ILE A 41 17.81 12.33 -4.52
N ILE A 42 16.69 12.17 -5.22
CA ILE A 42 16.10 13.25 -6.00
C ILE A 42 15.57 14.17 -4.91
N THR A 43 16.36 15.17 -4.53
CA THR A 43 15.79 16.41 -4.03
C THR A 43 15.02 17.01 -5.20
N SER A 44 13.82 16.49 -5.48
CA SER A 44 12.92 17.14 -6.39
C SER A 44 12.47 18.39 -5.68
N ASN A 45 12.79 19.55 -6.24
CA ASN A 45 12.20 20.81 -5.80
C ASN A 45 10.68 20.85 -6.05
N GLU A 46 10.11 19.78 -6.61
CA GLU A 46 8.68 19.59 -6.82
C GLU A 46 7.99 19.16 -5.54
N ILE A 47 6.84 19.78 -5.30
CA ILE A 47 5.91 19.44 -4.22
C ILE A 47 5.26 18.09 -4.54
N GLU A 48 5.33 17.16 -3.60
CA GLU A 48 4.69 15.84 -3.71
C GLU A 48 3.19 15.98 -3.96
N ASN A 49 2.67 15.28 -4.97
CA ASN A 49 1.24 15.18 -5.20
C ASN A 49 0.58 14.36 -4.07
N PHE A 50 -0.51 14.87 -3.52
CA PHE A 50 -1.13 14.25 -2.36
C PHE A 50 -1.80 12.90 -2.67
N GLU A 51 -2.43 12.76 -3.82
CA GLU A 51 -3.08 11.51 -4.22
C GLU A 51 -2.05 10.39 -4.38
N ASP A 52 -0.93 10.66 -5.03
CA ASP A 52 0.18 9.71 -5.19
C ASP A 52 0.79 9.32 -3.84
N PHE A 53 1.03 10.32 -2.98
CA PHE A 53 1.44 10.12 -1.59
C PHE A 53 0.46 9.18 -0.87
N LEU A 54 -0.85 9.45 -0.94
CA LEU A 54 -1.86 8.73 -0.17
C LEU A 54 -2.00 7.28 -0.62
N ILE A 55 -1.92 7.02 -1.93
CA ILE A 55 -1.90 5.66 -2.48
C ILE A 55 -0.72 4.90 -1.88
N LYS A 56 0.48 5.47 -1.95
CA LYS A 56 1.70 4.84 -1.44
C LYS A 56 1.66 4.65 0.08
N PHE A 57 1.24 5.68 0.82
CA PHE A 57 1.06 5.67 2.27
C PHE A 57 0.14 4.53 2.73
N ARG A 58 -0.94 4.27 1.99
CA ARG A 58 -1.88 3.18 2.31
C ARG A 58 -1.35 1.82 1.93
N SER A 59 -0.62 1.68 0.82
CA SER A 59 -0.18 0.38 0.30
C SER A 59 1.15 -0.11 0.87
N ASP A 60 2.05 0.78 1.26
CA ASP A 60 3.43 0.47 1.66
C ASP A 60 3.65 0.85 3.12
N SER A 61 3.79 -0.14 4.01
CA SER A 61 3.96 0.08 5.44
C SER A 61 5.32 0.68 5.80
N VAL A 62 6.37 0.43 5.02
CA VAL A 62 7.70 1.01 5.26
C VAL A 62 7.64 2.50 4.94
N PHE A 63 7.14 2.86 3.75
CA PHE A 63 6.92 4.26 3.39
C PHE A 63 5.97 4.97 4.36
N ARG A 64 4.89 4.30 4.78
CA ARG A 64 3.96 4.85 5.77
C ARG A 64 4.65 5.24 7.07
N ASN A 65 5.50 4.36 7.61
CA ASN A 65 6.22 4.62 8.85
C ASN A 65 7.15 5.83 8.75
N ASP A 66 7.82 6.00 7.61
CA ASP A 66 8.68 7.15 7.35
C ASP A 66 7.89 8.47 7.17
N ARG A 67 6.59 8.36 6.91
CA ARG A 67 5.67 9.48 6.67
C ARG A 67 4.70 9.74 7.81
N ILE A 68 4.93 9.16 8.99
CA ILE A 68 4.23 9.52 10.22
C ILE A 68 5.16 10.41 11.06
N LEU A 69 4.66 11.59 11.48
CA LEU A 69 5.38 12.43 12.41
C LEU A 69 5.11 11.98 13.84
N TYR A 70 6.18 11.63 14.56
CA TYR A 70 6.14 11.30 15.98
C TYR A 70 6.61 12.48 16.85
N PRO A 71 6.01 12.69 18.04
CA PRO A 71 4.89 11.95 18.60
C PRO A 71 3.59 12.19 17.80
N LEU A 72 2.90 11.11 17.43
CA LEU A 72 1.67 11.20 16.64
C LEU A 72 0.51 11.44 17.60
N LYS A 73 -0.02 12.66 17.58
CA LYS A 73 -1.12 13.08 18.43
C LYS A 73 -2.48 12.64 17.88
N GLY A 74 -3.49 12.56 18.75
CA GLY A 74 -4.76 12.00 18.34
C GLY A 74 -5.78 11.82 19.44
N TYR A 75 -6.70 10.90 19.19
CA TYR A 75 -7.67 10.37 20.12
C TYR A 75 -7.99 8.93 19.72
N ASN A 76 -8.17 8.05 20.69
CA ASN A 76 -8.55 6.66 20.47
C ASN A 76 -9.65 6.27 21.46
N SER A 77 -10.90 6.17 21.03
CA SER A 77 -12.02 5.79 21.92
C SER A 77 -11.81 4.45 22.63
N ASP A 78 -11.07 3.52 22.02
CA ASP A 78 -10.81 2.20 22.61
C ASP A 78 -9.87 2.26 23.83
N ASP A 79 -9.09 3.35 23.97
CA ASP A 79 -8.06 3.51 25.01
C ASP A 79 -8.27 4.79 25.87
N SER A 80 -9.11 5.73 25.42
CA SER A 80 -9.24 7.06 26.03
C SER A 80 -10.30 7.15 27.14
N GLY A 81 -11.05 6.08 27.42
CA GLY A 81 -12.18 6.10 28.36
C GLY A 81 -13.22 7.19 28.05
N ASP A 82 -14.02 7.59 29.03
CA ASP A 82 -15.08 8.62 28.86
C ASP A 82 -14.54 10.07 28.69
N SER A 83 -13.21 10.26 28.76
CA SER A 83 -12.61 11.59 28.65
C SER A 83 -12.27 11.92 27.20
N ASN A 84 -13.22 12.56 26.51
CA ASN A 84 -13.05 13.10 25.15
C ASN A 84 -12.04 14.27 25.03
N THR A 85 -11.20 14.50 26.04
CA THR A 85 -10.34 15.70 26.14
C THR A 85 -8.84 15.39 26.25
N ALA A 86 -8.43 14.14 26.48
CA ALA A 86 -7.02 13.79 26.54
C ALA A 86 -6.45 13.60 25.14
N GLU A 87 -5.35 14.30 24.83
CA GLU A 87 -4.61 14.10 23.59
C GLU A 87 -3.87 12.76 23.65
N TYR A 88 -4.33 11.79 22.85
CA TYR A 88 -3.73 10.46 22.77
C TYR A 88 -2.42 10.49 21.98
N GLU A 89 -1.40 9.77 22.45
CA GLU A 89 -0.14 9.59 21.71
C GLU A 89 -0.07 8.18 21.14
N TRP A 90 -0.14 8.08 19.82
CA TRP A 90 -0.13 6.79 19.14
C TRP A 90 1.26 6.17 19.14
N SER A 91 1.36 4.93 19.63
CA SER A 91 2.55 4.11 19.39
C SER A 91 2.61 3.65 17.93
N THR A 92 3.81 3.42 17.40
CA THR A 92 4.01 2.90 16.02
C THR A 92 3.26 1.60 15.77
N LYS A 93 3.26 0.68 16.73
CA LYS A 93 2.54 -0.59 16.60
C LYS A 93 1.03 -0.36 16.48
N MET A 94 0.48 0.50 17.34
CA MET A 94 -0.96 0.72 17.39
C MET A 94 -1.45 1.47 16.15
N ILE A 95 -0.82 2.58 15.76
CA ILE A 95 -1.26 3.31 14.56
C ILE A 95 -1.22 2.44 13.30
N ASN A 96 -0.21 1.57 13.16
CA ASN A 96 -0.14 0.65 12.02
C ASN A 96 -1.27 -0.37 11.99
N TYR A 97 -1.72 -0.83 13.16
CA TYR A 97 -2.90 -1.68 13.25
C TYR A 97 -4.12 -0.96 12.69
N TYR A 98 -4.46 0.23 13.19
CA TYR A 98 -5.64 0.98 12.76
C TYR A 98 -5.58 1.42 11.29
N LEU A 99 -4.42 1.90 10.81
CA LEU A 99 -4.23 2.26 9.41
C LEU A 99 -4.24 1.04 8.46
N GLY A 100 -4.07 -0.17 8.99
CA GLY A 100 -4.15 -1.42 8.23
C GLY A 100 -5.56 -1.99 8.09
N ILE A 101 -6.55 -1.46 8.83
CA ILE A 101 -7.92 -1.96 8.79
C ILE A 101 -8.56 -1.62 7.44
N LYS A 102 -9.16 -2.63 6.81
CA LYS A 102 -9.94 -2.48 5.58
C LYS A 102 -11.42 -2.59 5.90
N TYR A 103 -12.17 -1.54 5.61
CA TYR A 103 -13.62 -1.53 5.75
C TYR A 103 -14.26 -1.95 4.43
N THR A 104 -14.37 -3.26 4.21
CA THR A 104 -15.02 -3.82 3.01
C THR A 104 -16.51 -4.02 3.26
N ASN A 105 -17.36 -3.73 2.26
CA ASN A 105 -18.81 -3.97 2.29
C ASN A 105 -19.59 -3.16 3.35
N ILE A 106 -19.08 -1.98 3.71
CA ILE A 106 -19.76 -1.05 4.61
C ILE A 106 -19.84 0.30 3.87
N ASP A 107 -21.01 0.90 3.86
CA ASP A 107 -21.20 2.23 3.28
C ASP A 107 -20.67 3.29 4.23
N TYR A 108 -19.67 4.06 3.81
CA TYR A 108 -19.12 5.17 4.57
C TYR A 108 -19.03 6.42 3.71
N VAL A 109 -19.07 7.57 4.38
CA VAL A 109 -18.91 8.89 3.75
C VAL A 109 -17.48 9.35 3.97
N ILE A 110 -16.79 9.70 2.88
CA ILE A 110 -15.50 10.40 2.95
C ILE A 110 -15.73 11.90 2.72
N LYS A 111 -15.19 12.73 3.62
CA LYS A 111 -15.10 14.19 3.45
C LYS A 111 -13.63 14.59 3.41
N ILE A 112 -13.23 15.36 2.41
CA ILE A 112 -11.87 15.86 2.26
C ILE A 112 -11.90 17.39 2.29
N GLU A 113 -11.18 17.97 3.23
CA GLU A 113 -10.93 19.41 3.32
C GLU A 113 -9.46 19.65 2.95
N LYS A 114 -9.20 20.46 1.92
CA LYS A 114 -7.85 20.73 1.41
C LYS A 114 -7.46 22.20 1.56
N SER A 115 -6.26 22.46 2.07
CA SER A 115 -5.54 23.72 1.95
C SER A 115 -4.23 23.50 1.18
N LYS A 116 -3.37 24.53 1.13
CA LYS A 116 -2.05 24.46 0.50
C LYS A 116 -1.12 23.45 1.18
N ASP A 117 -1.20 23.36 2.50
CA ASP A 117 -0.23 22.69 3.37
C ASP A 117 -0.86 21.72 4.38
N LEU A 118 -2.19 21.60 4.37
CA LEU A 118 -2.95 20.73 5.24
C LEU A 118 -4.07 20.06 4.45
N ILE A 119 -4.19 18.74 4.62
CA ILE A 119 -5.34 17.98 4.14
C ILE A 119 -5.94 17.23 5.32
N LYS A 120 -7.25 17.37 5.49
CA LYS A 120 -8.01 16.64 6.49
C LYS A 120 -8.98 15.70 5.78
N GLU A 121 -8.79 14.41 6.02
CA GLU A 121 -9.69 13.35 5.59
C GLU A 121 -10.54 12.92 6.78
N THR A 122 -11.86 12.86 6.58
CA THR A 122 -12.81 12.37 7.57
C THR A 122 -13.61 11.22 6.98
N ILE A 123 -13.58 10.06 7.62
CA ILE A 123 -14.37 8.87 7.27
C ILE A 123 -15.46 8.70 8.33
N LEU A 124 -16.72 8.58 7.89
CA LEU A 124 -17.89 8.49 8.76
C LEU A 124 -18.76 7.32 8.34
N LEU A 125 -19.26 6.57 9.33
CA LEU A 125 -20.42 5.69 9.14
C LEU A 125 -21.61 6.42 9.77
N GLU A 126 -22.51 6.91 8.93
CA GLU A 126 -23.60 7.78 9.40
C GLU A 126 -24.53 7.04 10.37
N GLY A 127 -24.84 7.67 11.50
CA GLY A 127 -25.75 7.11 12.51
C GLY A 127 -25.13 6.07 13.46
N SER A 128 -23.83 5.73 13.32
CA SER A 128 -23.19 4.72 14.19
C SER A 128 -22.24 5.29 15.25
N GLY A 129 -22.01 6.61 15.28
CA GLY A 129 -20.98 7.22 16.12
C GLY A 129 -19.54 7.00 15.64
N PHE A 130 -19.32 6.16 14.63
CA PHE A 130 -18.00 5.88 14.08
C PHE A 130 -17.45 7.05 13.27
N LYS A 131 -16.21 7.42 13.58
CA LYS A 131 -15.50 8.52 12.92
C LYS A 131 -13.99 8.28 12.95
N ILE A 132 -13.37 8.44 11.79
CA ILE A 132 -11.91 8.59 11.66
C ILE A 132 -11.61 9.97 11.11
N ILE A 133 -10.61 10.66 11.68
CA ILE A 133 -10.04 11.88 11.10
C ILE A 133 -8.53 11.70 10.97
N SER A 134 -8.02 11.83 9.75
CA SER A 134 -6.59 11.91 9.47
C SER A 134 -6.23 13.32 9.02
N LYS A 135 -5.18 13.91 9.60
CA LYS A 135 -4.63 15.18 9.11
C LYS A 135 -3.23 14.97 8.57
N TYR A 136 -3.02 15.42 7.34
CA TYR A 136 -1.78 15.35 6.62
C TYR A 136 -1.23 16.75 6.43
N ILE A 137 0.06 16.95 6.70
CA ILE A 137 0.72 18.24 6.49
C ILE A 137 1.83 18.13 5.45
N LEU A 138 2.01 19.20 4.68
CA LEU A 138 3.12 19.34 3.76
C LEU A 138 4.31 19.97 4.50
N LYS A 139 5.43 19.25 4.57
CA LYS A 139 6.69 19.73 5.13
C LYS A 139 7.82 19.39 4.17
N GLU A 140 8.64 20.39 3.82
CA GLU A 140 9.79 20.18 2.93
C GLU A 140 9.40 19.43 1.64
N ASN A 141 8.33 19.90 1.00
CA ASN A 141 7.74 19.34 -0.22
C ASN A 141 7.18 17.91 -0.10
N ASN A 142 7.06 17.37 1.11
CA ASN A 142 6.64 16.00 1.37
C ASN A 142 5.42 15.99 2.31
N TRP A 143 4.45 15.13 2.04
CA TRP A 143 3.29 14.94 2.90
C TRP A 143 3.59 13.96 4.04
N TYR A 144 3.01 14.25 5.19
CA TYR A 144 3.13 13.44 6.40
C TYR A 144 1.81 13.39 7.17
N LEU A 145 1.49 12.25 7.78
CA LEU A 145 0.44 12.17 8.79
C LEU A 145 0.92 12.82 10.09
N ASN A 146 0.18 13.82 10.61
CA ASN A 146 0.53 14.50 11.86
C ASN A 146 -0.49 14.31 12.99
N TYR A 147 -1.68 13.78 12.67
CA TYR A 147 -2.75 13.61 13.62
C TYR A 147 -3.69 12.51 13.17
N TYR A 148 -4.10 11.66 14.10
CA TYR A 148 -5.04 10.58 13.84
C TYR A 148 -6.07 10.47 14.96
N PHE A 149 -7.35 10.62 14.60
CA PHE A 149 -8.49 10.48 15.49
C PHE A 149 -9.26 9.23 15.11
N TYR A 150 -9.54 8.39 16.09
CA TYR A 150 -10.39 7.22 15.96
C TYR A 150 -11.45 7.23 17.06
N GLN A 151 -12.70 7.16 16.64
CA GLN A 151 -13.86 6.99 17.51
C GLN A 151 -14.74 5.88 16.96
N ASN A 152 -15.11 4.97 17.85
CA ASN A 152 -16.09 3.93 17.65
C ASN A 152 -16.96 3.87 18.91
N GLU A 153 -18.29 3.97 18.74
CA GLU A 153 -19.27 3.88 19.82
C GLU A 153 -19.86 2.48 19.92
#